data_AF-A0A5N8HKF0-F1
#
_entry.id   AF-A0A5N8HKF0-F1
#
_cell.length_a   1.000
_cell.length_b   1.000
_cell.length_c   1.000
_cell.angle_alpha   90.00
_cell.angle_beta   90.00
_cell.angle_gamma   90.00
#
_symmetry.space_group_name_H-M   'P 1'
#
loop_
_entity.id
_entity.type
_entity.pdbx_description
1 polymer ?
#
loop_
_entity_poly.entity_id
_entity_poly.type
_entity_poly.pdbx_seq_one_letter_code
_entity_poly.pdbx_strand_id
1 'polypeptide(L)'
;VVCASRNPRWARDYHTVQMPKEVRKARYFSRREELSAPDLLSAIISRRDYYTDAWWMVAVATTPDAPYRLEQLQDGLRHPVFPLYLGRKSHPLALPLAPLLLEGNASDVLRNAYQQYQDSFRELKVSLPKLQDECWWEGEHDGLVASKILRRRDVPLNRQQWLFGERTINQGPWLSKEEPCTSQE
;
A
#
# COMPACT_ATOMS: atom_id res chain seq x y z
N VAL A 1 -10.22 2.78 -3.24
CA VAL A 1 -9.51 3.01 -4.52
C VAL A 1 -8.02 3.22 -4.28
N VAL A 2 -7.16 2.71 -5.14
CA VAL A 2 -5.70 2.85 -5.07
C VAL A 2 -5.17 3.31 -6.43
N CYS A 3 -4.43 4.42 -6.47
CA CYS A 3 -3.71 4.90 -7.64
C CYS A 3 -2.21 4.86 -7.34
N ALA A 4 -1.42 4.23 -8.20
CA ALA A 4 0.02 4.07 -8.01
C ALA A 4 0.80 5.04 -8.89
N SER A 5 1.99 5.46 -8.44
CA SER A 5 2.92 6.26 -9.25
C SER A 5 3.39 5.48 -10.49
N ARG A 6 3.76 6.21 -11.54
CA ARG A 6 4.39 5.65 -12.74
C ARG A 6 5.81 5.19 -12.42
N ASN A 7 6.26 4.19 -13.18
CA ASN A 7 7.63 3.69 -13.19
C ASN A 7 8.20 3.31 -11.81
N PRO A 8 7.48 2.56 -10.95
CA PRO A 8 8.08 2.05 -9.73
C PRO A 8 9.26 1.13 -10.09
N ARG A 9 10.33 1.19 -9.31
CA ARG A 9 11.48 0.32 -9.52
C ARG A 9 11.37 -0.92 -8.65
N TRP A 10 11.64 -2.07 -9.24
CA TRP A 10 11.64 -3.32 -8.51
C TRP A 10 13.04 -3.61 -7.94
N ALA A 11 13.09 -3.99 -6.67
CA ALA A 11 14.32 -4.37 -5.99
C ALA A 11 14.13 -5.71 -5.27
N ARG A 12 15.20 -6.51 -5.23
CA ARG A 12 15.24 -7.79 -4.52
C ARG A 12 16.36 -7.78 -3.49
N ASP A 13 15.98 -7.91 -2.22
CA ASP A 13 16.89 -8.03 -1.10
C ASP A 13 17.30 -9.48 -0.88
N TYR A 14 18.60 -9.73 -0.79
CA TYR A 14 19.16 -11.00 -0.37
C TYR A 14 19.32 -10.96 1.16
N HIS A 15 18.35 -11.54 1.85
CA HIS A 15 18.20 -11.36 3.28
C HIS A 15 18.61 -12.61 4.04
N THR A 16 19.73 -12.54 4.74
CA THR A 16 20.27 -13.63 5.57
C THR A 16 19.90 -13.44 7.03
N VAL A 17 19.57 -14.55 7.70
CA VAL A 17 19.43 -14.60 9.14
C VAL A 17 20.33 -15.72 9.63
N GLN A 18 21.29 -15.37 10.49
CA GLN A 18 22.15 -16.36 11.11
C GLN A 18 21.31 -17.31 11.96
N MET A 19 21.47 -18.62 11.82
CA MET A 19 20.72 -19.60 12.60
C MET A 19 21.62 -20.82 12.81
N PRO A 20 21.50 -21.54 13.93
CA PRO A 20 22.21 -22.78 14.11
C PRO A 20 21.65 -23.81 13.12
N LYS A 21 22.47 -24.79 12.77
CA LYS A 21 22.00 -26.01 12.11
C LYS A 21 20.99 -26.71 13.03
N GLU A 22 20.05 -27.43 12.43
CA GLU A 22 19.10 -28.24 13.20
C GLU A 22 19.88 -29.31 14.00
N VAL A 23 19.80 -29.24 15.32
CA VAL A 23 20.38 -30.23 16.23
C VAL A 23 19.25 -30.96 16.93
N ARG A 24 19.11 -32.26 16.64
CA ARG A 24 18.09 -33.11 17.28
C ARG A 24 18.24 -33.05 18.80
N LYS A 25 17.12 -32.87 19.51
CA LYS A 25 17.03 -32.74 20.97
C LYS A 25 17.68 -31.50 21.59
N ALA A 26 18.25 -30.59 20.80
CA ALA A 26 18.67 -29.28 21.32
C ALA A 26 17.46 -28.39 21.53
N ARG A 27 17.42 -27.70 22.66
CA ARG A 27 16.42 -26.69 22.97
C ARG A 27 17.14 -25.44 23.42
N TYR A 28 17.07 -24.41 22.59
CA TYR A 28 17.61 -23.10 22.91
C TYR A 28 16.53 -22.27 23.59
N PHE A 29 16.86 -21.63 24.71
CA PHE A 29 15.94 -20.76 25.46
C PHE A 29 16.13 -19.28 25.14
N SER A 30 17.28 -18.92 24.55
CA SER A 30 17.56 -17.55 24.15
C SER A 30 18.32 -17.49 22.83
N ARG A 31 18.20 -16.35 22.15
CA ARG A 31 18.96 -16.07 20.93
C ARG A 31 20.48 -16.07 21.15
N ARG A 32 20.93 -15.64 22.35
CA ARG A 32 22.36 -15.66 22.71
C ARG A 32 22.90 -17.09 22.75
N GLU A 33 22.15 -18.00 23.36
CA GLU A 33 22.48 -19.43 23.45
C GLU A 33 22.45 -20.08 22.06
N GLU A 34 21.44 -19.75 21.26
CA GLU A 34 21.32 -20.21 19.88
C GLU A 34 22.55 -19.86 19.03
N LEU A 35 23.22 -18.73 19.36
CA LEU A 35 24.38 -18.22 18.64
C LEU A 35 25.74 -18.53 19.29
N SER A 36 25.78 -19.22 20.43
CA SER A 36 27.01 -19.33 21.23
C SER A 36 28.01 -20.38 20.72
N ALA A 37 27.62 -21.24 19.78
CA ALA A 37 28.46 -22.30 19.22
C ALA A 37 28.80 -22.02 17.75
N PRO A 38 29.94 -21.36 17.46
CA PRO A 38 30.32 -20.93 16.11
C PRO A 38 30.29 -22.05 15.06
N ASP A 39 30.70 -23.26 15.43
CA ASP A 39 30.78 -24.42 14.52
C ASP A 39 29.41 -24.93 14.06
N LEU A 40 28.36 -24.59 14.82
CA LEU A 40 26.98 -24.95 14.52
C LEU A 40 26.24 -23.83 13.77
N LEU A 41 26.85 -22.66 13.59
CA LEU A 41 26.21 -21.55 12.90
C LEU A 41 26.07 -21.85 11.40
N SER A 42 24.92 -21.45 10.88
CA SER A 42 24.52 -21.49 9.48
C SER A 42 23.72 -20.22 9.17
N ALA A 43 23.14 -20.15 7.99
CA ALA A 43 22.27 -19.06 7.60
C ALA A 43 21.00 -19.59 6.92
N ILE A 44 19.86 -19.03 7.32
CA ILE A 44 18.65 -19.08 6.50
C ILE A 44 18.72 -17.92 5.53
N ILE A 45 18.58 -18.23 4.25
CA ILE A 45 18.57 -17.25 3.17
C ILE A 45 17.14 -17.06 2.70
N SER A 46 16.66 -15.82 2.69
CA SER A 46 15.40 -15.43 2.10
C SER A 46 15.62 -14.38 1.02
N ARG A 47 14.77 -14.36 0.01
CA ARG A 47 14.75 -13.32 -1.03
C ARG A 47 13.47 -12.53 -0.87
N ARG A 48 13.58 -11.21 -0.75
CA ARG A 48 12.43 -10.34 -0.48
C ARG A 48 12.33 -9.30 -1.58
N ASP A 49 11.17 -9.27 -2.21
CA ASP A 49 10.90 -8.33 -3.30
C ASP A 49 10.21 -7.07 -2.77
N TYR A 50 10.57 -5.93 -3.36
CA TYR A 50 10.14 -4.60 -2.98
C TYR A 50 9.90 -3.71 -4.19
N TYR A 51 9.01 -2.74 -4.02
CA TYR A 51 8.92 -1.57 -4.89
C TYR A 51 9.70 -0.41 -4.24
N THR A 52 10.41 0.33 -5.07
CA THR A 52 11.25 1.48 -4.72
C THR A 52 10.92 2.64 -5.66
N ASP A 53 11.27 3.86 -5.26
CA ASP A 53 10.98 5.09 -6.01
C ASP A 53 9.50 5.22 -6.40
N ALA A 54 8.61 4.85 -5.48
CA ALA A 54 7.18 4.76 -5.71
C ALA A 54 6.36 5.41 -4.60
N TRP A 55 5.18 5.91 -4.96
CA TRP A 55 4.19 6.41 -4.03
C TRP A 55 2.78 6.02 -4.48
N TRP A 56 1.83 6.05 -3.55
CA TRP A 56 0.45 5.65 -3.79
C TRP A 56 -0.50 6.69 -3.21
N MET A 57 -1.58 6.93 -3.94
CA MET A 57 -2.75 7.64 -3.45
C MET A 57 -3.84 6.61 -3.14
N VAL A 58 -4.38 6.65 -1.93
CA VAL A 58 -5.41 5.70 -1.47
C VAL A 58 -6.63 6.48 -1.03
N ALA A 59 -7.78 6.12 -1.58
CA ALA A 59 -9.08 6.63 -1.16
C ALA A 59 -9.89 5.51 -0.50
N VAL A 60 -10.52 5.83 0.62
CA VAL A 60 -11.38 4.95 1.40
C VAL A 60 -12.77 5.56 1.45
N ALA A 61 -13.80 4.75 1.24
CA ALA A 61 -15.19 5.15 1.34
C ALA A 61 -15.85 4.38 2.49
N THR A 62 -16.87 4.98 3.11
CA THR A 62 -17.65 4.30 4.16
C THR A 62 -18.47 3.17 3.55
N THR A 63 -18.56 2.06 4.26
CA THR A 63 -19.53 0.98 3.99
C THR A 63 -20.73 1.11 4.94
N PRO A 64 -21.88 0.49 4.64
CA PRO A 64 -23.07 0.56 5.51
C PRO A 64 -22.80 0.14 6.96
N ASP A 65 -21.98 -0.89 7.15
CA ASP A 65 -21.65 -1.46 8.47
C ASP A 65 -20.28 -0.99 8.99
N ALA A 66 -19.78 0.16 8.51
CA ALA A 66 -18.46 0.66 8.91
C ALA A 66 -18.43 0.95 10.43
N PRO A 67 -17.52 0.32 11.20
CA PRO A 67 -17.46 0.52 12.65
C PRO A 67 -16.84 1.87 13.05
N TYR A 68 -16.23 2.58 12.11
CA TYR A 68 -15.57 3.86 12.33
C TYR A 68 -15.96 4.84 11.24
N ARG A 69 -16.12 6.11 11.63
CA ARG A 69 -16.34 7.21 10.68
C ARG A 69 -15.04 7.62 10.00
N LEU A 70 -15.14 8.25 8.83
CA LEU A 70 -13.97 8.70 8.07
C LEU A 70 -13.13 9.73 8.84
N GLU A 71 -13.75 10.59 9.65
CA GLU A 71 -13.06 11.56 10.51
C GLU A 71 -12.17 10.85 11.54
N GLN A 72 -12.67 9.77 12.15
CA GLN A 72 -11.89 9.01 13.12
C GLN A 72 -10.68 8.34 12.47
N LEU A 73 -10.82 7.87 11.24
CA LEU A 73 -9.70 7.34 10.46
C LEU A 73 -8.69 8.45 10.13
N GLN A 74 -9.17 9.63 9.71
CA GLN A 74 -8.31 10.79 9.44
C GLN A 74 -7.47 11.16 10.67
N ASP A 75 -8.10 11.26 11.83
CA ASP A 75 -7.42 11.58 13.10
C ASP A 75 -6.40 10.51 13.48
N GLY A 76 -6.76 9.23 13.34
CA GLY A 76 -5.84 8.11 13.60
C GLY A 76 -4.61 8.08 12.68
N LEU A 77 -4.76 8.52 11.43
CA LEU A 77 -3.64 8.62 10.49
C LEU A 77 -2.75 9.87 10.73
N ARG A 78 -3.31 10.95 11.30
CA ARG A 78 -2.55 12.13 11.73
C ARG A 78 -1.80 11.91 13.03
N HIS A 79 -2.39 11.15 13.95
CA HIS A 79 -1.86 10.87 15.28
C HIS A 79 -1.76 9.36 15.53
N PRO A 80 -0.87 8.65 14.81
CA PRO A 80 -0.80 7.20 14.90
C PRO A 80 -0.24 6.75 16.25
N VAL A 81 -0.93 5.80 16.89
CA VAL A 81 -0.47 5.17 18.15
C VAL A 81 0.68 4.20 17.90
N PHE A 82 0.72 3.57 16.72
CA PHE A 82 1.77 2.64 16.31
C PHE A 82 2.63 3.25 15.19
N PRO A 83 3.94 2.93 15.14
CA PRO A 83 4.78 3.32 14.00
C PRO A 83 4.20 2.78 12.69
N LEU A 84 3.95 3.67 11.73
CA LEU A 84 3.42 3.31 10.42
C LEU A 84 4.55 2.88 9.48
N TYR A 85 4.28 1.85 8.69
CA TYR A 85 5.20 1.31 7.69
C TYR A 85 4.45 0.70 6.50
N LEU A 86 5.09 0.69 5.33
CA LEU A 86 4.52 0.14 4.11
C LEU A 86 4.88 -1.33 3.95
N GLY A 87 3.97 -2.21 4.40
CA GLY A 87 4.12 -3.66 4.31
C GLY A 87 5.06 -4.25 5.36
N ARG A 88 6.35 -3.90 5.36
CA ARG A 88 7.36 -4.40 6.31
C ARG A 88 7.90 -3.25 7.17
N LYS A 89 8.20 -3.51 8.45
CA LYS A 89 8.73 -2.50 9.40
C LYS A 89 9.99 -1.77 8.93
N SER A 90 10.78 -2.38 8.04
CA SER A 90 11.97 -1.75 7.45
C SER A 90 11.66 -0.70 6.38
N HIS A 91 10.38 -0.47 6.03
CA HIS A 91 9.94 0.47 5.01
C HIS A 91 9.09 1.57 5.65
N PRO A 92 9.73 2.55 6.32
CA PRO A 92 9.03 3.70 6.90
C PRO A 92 8.43 4.58 5.81
N LEU A 93 7.53 5.47 6.20
CA LEU A 93 6.96 6.49 5.31
C LEU A 93 8.03 7.55 5.00
N ALA A 94 8.19 7.88 3.72
CA ALA A 94 9.08 8.97 3.27
C ALA A 94 8.41 10.36 3.34
N LEU A 95 7.08 10.40 3.40
CA LEU A 95 6.26 11.61 3.50
C LEU A 95 5.14 11.40 4.53
N PRO A 96 4.63 12.46 5.17
CA PRO A 96 3.42 12.38 5.97
C PRO A 96 2.24 11.86 5.13
N LEU A 97 1.30 11.16 5.76
CA LEU A 97 0.12 10.63 5.05
C LEU A 97 -0.84 11.73 4.55
N ALA A 98 -0.84 12.90 5.18
CA ALA A 98 -1.66 14.06 4.83
C ALA A 98 -3.12 13.71 4.43
N PRO A 99 -3.87 12.97 5.27
CA PRO A 99 -5.19 12.46 4.88
C PRO A 99 -6.20 13.59 4.66
N LEU A 100 -6.91 13.52 3.53
CA LEU A 100 -7.96 14.45 3.12
C LEU A 100 -9.35 13.84 3.36
N LEU A 101 -10.32 14.67 3.76
CA LEU A 101 -11.75 14.33 3.74
C LEU A 101 -12.39 15.13 2.63
N LEU A 102 -12.99 14.42 1.67
CA LEU A 102 -13.56 14.98 0.47
C LEU A 102 -14.90 14.30 0.19
N GLU A 103 -15.82 15.04 -0.41
CA GLU A 103 -17.14 14.56 -0.80
C GLU A 103 -17.31 14.67 -2.31
N GLY A 104 -18.11 13.78 -2.89
CA GLY A 104 -18.39 13.72 -4.32
C GLY A 104 -18.28 12.30 -4.86
N ASN A 105 -18.42 12.16 -6.18
CA ASN A 105 -18.16 10.89 -6.85
C ASN A 105 -16.65 10.57 -6.80
N ALA A 106 -16.29 9.31 -7.03
CA ALA A 106 -14.92 8.86 -6.83
C ALA A 106 -13.92 9.52 -7.80
N SER A 107 -14.32 9.78 -9.04
CA SER A 107 -13.45 10.44 -10.04
C SER A 107 -13.09 11.87 -9.62
N ASP A 108 -14.08 12.65 -9.21
CA ASP A 108 -13.89 14.04 -8.79
C ASP A 108 -13.06 14.13 -7.50
N VAL A 109 -13.35 13.27 -6.53
CA VAL A 109 -12.59 13.18 -5.28
C VAL A 109 -11.11 12.85 -5.55
N LEU A 110 -10.83 11.86 -6.42
CA LEU A 110 -9.46 11.49 -6.76
C LEU A 110 -8.72 12.62 -7.50
N ARG A 111 -9.40 13.30 -8.42
CA ARG A 111 -8.85 14.46 -9.14
C ARG A 111 -8.52 15.61 -8.20
N ASN A 112 -9.45 15.95 -7.31
CA ASN A 112 -9.28 17.02 -6.34
C ASN A 112 -8.13 16.70 -5.36
N ALA A 113 -8.12 15.50 -4.79
CA ALA A 113 -7.03 15.04 -3.93
C ALA A 113 -5.67 15.11 -4.64
N TYR A 114 -5.59 14.63 -5.89
CA TYR A 114 -4.35 14.66 -6.64
C TYR A 114 -3.85 16.09 -6.90
N GLN A 115 -4.74 17.03 -7.21
CA GLN A 115 -4.38 18.43 -7.37
C GLN A 115 -3.83 19.04 -6.07
N GLN A 116 -4.51 18.80 -4.93
CA GLN A 116 -4.04 19.29 -3.63
C GLN A 116 -2.67 18.73 -3.24
N TYR A 117 -2.42 17.44 -3.53
CA TYR A 117 -1.09 16.85 -3.30
C TYR A 117 -0.05 17.43 -4.25
N GLN A 118 -0.37 17.68 -5.52
CA GLN A 118 0.56 18.34 -6.45
C GLN A 118 0.93 19.76 -5.99
N ASP A 119 -0.03 20.52 -5.46
CA ASP A 119 0.22 21.85 -4.91
C ASP A 119 1.18 21.76 -3.72
N SER A 120 0.93 20.83 -2.80
CA SER A 120 1.79 20.56 -1.64
C SER A 120 3.20 20.14 -2.06
N PHE A 121 3.33 19.26 -3.06
CA PHE A 121 4.64 18.84 -3.56
C PHE A 121 5.42 20.00 -4.19
N ARG A 122 4.74 20.90 -4.92
CA ARG A 122 5.34 22.11 -5.48
C ARG A 122 5.86 23.05 -4.39
N GLU A 123 5.05 23.28 -3.37
CA GLU A 123 5.42 24.12 -2.22
C GLU A 123 6.64 23.56 -1.48
N LEU A 124 6.66 22.24 -1.25
CA LEU A 124 7.76 21.54 -0.60
C LEU A 124 8.98 21.29 -1.51
N LYS A 125 8.90 21.68 -2.80
CA LYS A 125 9.92 21.43 -3.82
C LYS A 125 10.29 19.94 -3.93
N VAL A 126 9.32 19.06 -3.73
CA VAL A 126 9.47 17.61 -3.87
C VAL A 126 9.02 17.22 -5.27
N SER A 127 9.89 16.55 -6.01
CA SER A 127 9.57 16.02 -7.33
C SER A 127 9.21 14.54 -7.21
N LEU A 128 7.93 14.21 -7.41
CA LEU A 128 7.45 12.82 -7.44
C LEU A 128 6.98 12.45 -8.85
N PRO A 129 7.10 11.17 -9.26
CA PRO A 129 6.51 10.70 -10.51
C PRO A 129 5.00 10.93 -10.54
N LYS A 130 4.44 11.22 -11.71
CA LYS A 130 2.97 11.28 -11.89
C LYS A 130 2.34 9.92 -11.56
N LEU A 131 1.06 9.94 -11.18
CA LEU A 131 0.27 8.71 -11.07
C LEU A 131 0.07 8.03 -12.44
N GLN A 132 -0.13 6.71 -12.40
CA GLN A 132 -0.58 5.92 -13.55
C GLN A 132 -1.98 6.37 -13.98
N ASP A 133 -2.37 6.05 -15.21
CA ASP A 133 -3.69 6.44 -15.73
C ASP A 133 -4.82 5.54 -15.19
N GLU A 134 -4.45 4.39 -14.62
CA GLU A 134 -5.37 3.41 -14.04
C GLU A 134 -5.28 3.39 -12.51
N CYS A 135 -6.39 2.97 -11.90
CA CYS A 135 -6.51 2.70 -10.48
C CYS A 135 -7.13 1.33 -10.24
N TRP A 136 -7.11 0.89 -8.98
CA TRP A 136 -7.69 -0.36 -8.51
C TRP A 136 -8.68 -0.10 -7.38
N TRP A 137 -9.86 -0.72 -7.41
CA TRP A 137 -10.87 -0.53 -6.38
C TRP A 137 -11.74 -1.76 -6.15
N GLU A 138 -12.50 -1.70 -5.06
CA GLU A 138 -13.50 -2.70 -4.68
C GLU A 138 -14.88 -2.09 -4.79
N GLY A 139 -15.88 -2.91 -5.11
CA GLY A 139 -17.26 -2.46 -5.21
C GLY A 139 -17.52 -1.49 -6.37
N GLU A 140 -18.67 -0.83 -6.29
CA GLU A 140 -19.14 0.13 -7.27
C GLU A 140 -18.97 1.54 -6.71
N HIS A 141 -18.49 2.43 -7.56
CA HIS A 141 -18.25 3.83 -7.22
C HIS A 141 -18.60 4.70 -8.42
N ASP A 142 -19.46 5.69 -8.20
CA ASP A 142 -19.82 6.65 -9.24
C ASP A 142 -18.57 7.35 -9.80
N GLY A 143 -18.54 7.52 -11.11
CA GLY A 143 -17.42 8.12 -11.83
C GLY A 143 -16.27 7.17 -12.16
N LEU A 144 -16.27 5.91 -11.67
CA LEU A 144 -15.28 4.91 -12.05
C LEU A 144 -15.92 3.79 -12.88
N VAL A 145 -15.28 3.44 -14.00
CA VAL A 145 -15.72 2.38 -14.90
C VAL A 145 -14.61 1.34 -15.04
N ALA A 146 -14.92 0.09 -14.68
CA ALA A 146 -13.96 -1.00 -14.76
C ALA A 146 -13.70 -1.39 -16.23
N SER A 147 -12.43 -1.35 -16.63
CA SER A 147 -11.96 -1.94 -17.90
C SER A 147 -11.55 -3.39 -17.72
N LYS A 148 -11.18 -3.78 -16.49
CA LYS A 148 -10.72 -5.13 -16.14
C LYS A 148 -11.15 -5.51 -14.73
N ILE A 149 -11.42 -6.80 -14.54
CA ILE A 149 -11.73 -7.39 -13.24
C ILE A 149 -10.62 -8.39 -12.88
N LEU A 150 -10.09 -8.29 -11.66
CA LEU A 150 -9.04 -9.14 -11.12
C LEU A 150 -9.55 -9.88 -9.88
N ARG A 151 -8.95 -11.04 -9.59
CA ARG A 151 -9.13 -11.74 -8.31
C ARG A 151 -7.84 -11.68 -7.51
N ARG A 152 -7.94 -11.32 -6.23
CA ARG A 152 -6.81 -11.25 -5.29
C ARG A 152 -7.13 -12.01 -4.03
N ARG A 153 -6.13 -12.69 -3.46
CA ARG A 153 -6.24 -13.45 -2.21
C ARG A 153 -5.55 -12.72 -1.07
N ASP A 154 -6.16 -11.64 -0.62
CA ASP A 154 -5.60 -10.72 0.36
C ASP A 154 -6.61 -10.25 1.42
N VAL A 155 -7.80 -10.87 1.49
CA VAL A 155 -8.78 -10.62 2.57
C VAL A 155 -8.33 -11.39 3.82
N PRO A 156 -7.98 -10.73 4.94
CA PRO A 156 -7.59 -11.44 6.16
C PRO A 156 -8.80 -12.20 6.76
N LEU A 157 -8.75 -13.54 6.78
CA LEU A 157 -9.82 -14.37 7.35
C LEU A 157 -9.53 -14.78 8.79
N ASN A 158 -8.29 -15.19 9.06
CA ASN A 158 -7.88 -15.61 10.39
C ASN A 158 -6.44 -15.16 10.67
N ARG A 159 -6.27 -14.25 11.63
CA ARG A 159 -4.97 -13.68 11.98
C ARG A 159 -4.06 -14.67 12.73
N GLN A 160 -4.63 -15.58 13.51
CA GLN A 160 -3.88 -16.59 14.28
C GLN A 160 -3.29 -17.66 13.34
N GLN A 161 -4.07 -18.08 12.35
CA GLN A 161 -3.67 -19.10 11.37
C GLN A 161 -3.06 -18.52 10.09
N TRP A 162 -3.04 -17.20 9.94
CA TRP A 162 -2.56 -16.50 8.73
C TRP A 162 -3.28 -16.94 7.45
N LEU A 163 -4.61 -17.04 7.50
CA LEU A 163 -5.43 -17.42 6.35
C LEU A 163 -5.98 -16.20 5.61
N PHE A 164 -5.93 -16.26 4.28
CA PHE A 164 -6.40 -15.20 3.39
C PHE A 164 -7.42 -15.72 2.37
N GLY A 165 -8.51 -14.97 2.22
CA GLY A 165 -9.61 -15.21 1.31
C GLY A 165 -9.49 -14.38 0.03
N GLU A 166 -10.34 -14.69 -0.94
CA GLU A 166 -10.38 -14.00 -2.23
C GLU A 166 -11.32 -12.80 -2.22
N ARG A 167 -10.98 -11.77 -3.00
CA ARG A 167 -11.84 -10.65 -3.36
C ARG A 167 -11.67 -10.26 -4.81
N THR A 168 -12.70 -9.59 -5.32
CA THR A 168 -12.72 -9.01 -6.66
C THR A 168 -12.19 -7.59 -6.60
N ILE A 169 -11.25 -7.27 -7.50
CA ILE A 169 -10.67 -5.93 -7.66
C ILE A 169 -10.98 -5.45 -9.07
N ASN A 170 -11.68 -4.33 -9.17
CA ASN A 170 -11.86 -3.60 -10.42
C ASN A 170 -10.59 -2.83 -10.75
N GLN A 171 -10.28 -2.74 -12.04
CA GLN A 171 -9.19 -1.95 -12.59
C GLN A 171 -9.74 -1.12 -13.76
N GLY A 172 -9.32 0.12 -13.86
CA GLY A 172 -9.79 1.03 -14.90
C GLY A 172 -9.23 2.45 -14.73
N PRO A 173 -9.49 3.34 -15.69
CA PRO A 173 -9.03 4.71 -15.64
C PRO A 173 -9.69 5.45 -14.47
N TRP A 174 -8.92 6.31 -13.80
CA TRP A 174 -9.43 7.20 -12.75
C TRP A 174 -9.49 8.67 -13.16
N LEU A 175 -8.82 9.01 -14.26
CA LEU A 175 -8.97 10.29 -14.95
C LEU A 175 -9.73 10.02 -16.25
N SER A 176 -10.91 10.60 -16.39
CA SER A 176 -11.51 10.75 -17.71
C SER A 176 -10.55 11.56 -18.58
N LYS A 177 -10.18 11.02 -19.76
CA LYS A 177 -9.65 11.88 -20.80
C LYS A 177 -10.77 12.86 -21.14
N GLU A 178 -10.54 14.15 -20.96
CA GLU A 178 -11.39 15.13 -21.63
C GLU A 178 -11.28 14.80 -23.12
N GLU A 179 -12.38 14.35 -23.72
CA GLU A 179 -12.46 14.33 -25.18
C GLU A 179 -12.31 15.79 -25.60
N PRO A 180 -11.34 16.14 -26.47
CA PRO A 180 -11.25 17.49 -26.98
C PRO A 180 -12.60 17.80 -27.62
N CYS A 181 -13.28 18.83 -27.11
CA CYS A 181 -14.51 19.31 -27.70
C CYS A 181 -14.18 19.79 -29.13
N THR A 182 -14.35 18.91 -30.11
CA THR A 182 -14.31 19.26 -31.52
C THR A 182 -15.68 19.82 -31.88
N SER A 183 -16.05 20.95 -31.28
CA SER A 183 -17.04 21.82 -31.91
C SER A 183 -16.29 22.58 -33.00
N GLN A 184 -16.48 22.14 -34.25
CA GLN A 184 -16.17 22.98 -35.41
C GLN A 184 -17.31 24.00 -35.50
N GLU A 185 -16.96 25.30 -35.48
CA GLU A 185 -17.85 26.38 -35.96
C GLU A 185 -18.05 26.26 -37.48
#